data_AF-A0A661JEG9-F1
#
_entry.id   AF-A0A661JEG9-F1
#
_cell.length_a   1.000
_cell.length_b   1.000
_cell.length_c   1.000
_cell.angle_alpha   90.00
_cell.angle_beta   90.00
_cell.angle_gamma   90.00
#
_symmetry.space_group_name_H-M   'P 1'
#
loop_
_entity.id
_entity.type
_entity.pdbx_description
1 polymer ?
#
loop_
_entity_poly.entity_id
_entity_poly.type
_entity_poly.pdbx_seq_one_letter_code
_entity_poly.pdbx_strand_id
1 'polypeptide(L)' 'MKEIKDLIRKAEKFLTTAEHTLNIGDYDSCVSRCYYAMFFMAEAALLTKGLTASSHKGVIS' A
#
# COMPACT_ATOMS: atom_id res chain seq x y z
N MET A 1 1.74 -10.29 13.25
CA MET A 1 1.06 -9.10 13.84
C MET A 1 1.88 -7.82 13.73
N LYS A 2 3.16 -7.79 14.15
CA LYS A 2 4.03 -6.61 14.00
C LYS A 2 4.16 -6.16 12.53
N GLU A 3 4.40 -7.12 11.64
CA GLU A 3 4.51 -6.91 10.19
C GLU A 3 3.22 -6.37 9.54
N ILE A 4 2.04 -6.89 9.91
CA ILE A 4 0.73 -6.36 9.46
C ILE A 4 0.56 -4.90 9.88
N LYS A 5 0.89 -4.54 11.12
CA LYS A 5 0.79 -3.15 11.60
C LYS A 5 1.76 -2.22 10.87
N ASP A 6 2.93 -2.71 10.48
CA ASP A 6 3.92 -1.93 9.75
C ASP A 6 3.46 -1.68 8.29
N LEU A 7 2.84 -2.67 7.65
CA LEU A 7 2.21 -2.52 6.33
C LEU A 7 1.05 -1.51 6.36
N ILE A 8 0.16 -1.61 7.36
CA ILE A 8 -0.95 -0.66 7.54
C ILE A 8 -0.41 0.77 7.70
N ARG A 9 0.58 0.98 8.58
CA ARG A 9 1.19 2.30 8.78
C ARG A 9 1.81 2.86 7.49
N LYS A 10 2.42 1.99 6.69
CA LYS A 10 3.02 2.38 5.41
C LYS A 10 1.96 2.78 4.39
N ALA A 11 0.86 2.04 4.32
CA ALA A 11 -0.29 2.38 3.48
C ALA A 11 -0.91 3.73 3.89
N GLU A 12 -1.15 3.94 5.19
CA GLU A 12 -1.66 5.22 5.72
C GLU A 12 -0.76 6.39 5.35
N LYS A 13 0.56 6.26 5.54
CA LYS A 13 1.54 7.29 5.14
C LYS A 13 1.48 7.59 3.64
N PHE A 14 1.27 6.56 2.82
CA PHE A 14 1.16 6.74 1.37
C PHE A 14 -0.14 7.43 0.99
N LEU A 15 -1.25 7.14 1.66
CA LEU A 15 -2.52 7.87 1.46
C LEU A 15 -2.41 9.34 1.85
N THR A 16 -1.75 9.67 2.97
CA THR A 16 -1.45 11.06 3.34
C THR A 16 -0.62 11.75 2.27
N THR A 17 0.40 11.06 1.72
CA THR A 17 1.20 11.62 0.62
C THR A 17 0.38 11.81 -0.64
N ALA A 18 -0.50 10.85 -0.97
CA ALA A 18 -1.39 10.92 -2.13
C ALA A 18 -2.28 12.16 -2.06
N GLU A 19 -2.88 12.43 -0.89
CA GLU A 19 -3.68 13.62 -0.64
C GLU A 19 -2.89 14.91 -0.85
N HIS A 20 -1.66 15.00 -0.31
CA HIS A 20 -0.79 16.17 -0.55
C HIS A 20 -0.47 16.36 -2.03
N THR A 21 -0.10 15.28 -2.74
CA THR A 21 0.25 15.34 -4.16
C THR A 21 -0.94 15.68 -5.05
N LEU A 22 -2.15 15.21 -4.69
CA LEU A 22 -3.39 15.58 -5.34
C LEU A 22 -3.64 17.09 -5.25
N ASN A 23 -3.47 17.67 -4.05
CA ASN A 23 -3.73 19.09 -3.80
C ASN A 23 -2.78 20.04 -4.53
N ILE A 24 -1.58 19.59 -4.89
CA ILE A 24 -0.60 20.39 -5.65
C ILE A 24 -0.62 20.09 -7.16
N GLY A 25 -1.52 19.21 -7.62
CA GLY A 25 -1.63 18.83 -9.04
C GLY A 25 -0.56 17.85 -9.52
N ASP A 26 0.19 17.21 -8.62
CA ASP A 26 1.14 16.14 -8.95
C ASP A 26 0.39 14.79 -9.03
N TYR A 27 -0.30 14.59 -10.15
CA TYR A 27 -1.17 13.42 -10.33
C TYR A 27 -0.39 12.10 -10.51
N ASP A 28 0.81 12.15 -11.10
CA ASP A 28 1.66 10.97 -11.29
C ASP A 28 2.15 10.43 -9.95
N SER A 29 2.57 11.32 -9.03
CA SER A 29 2.90 10.92 -7.67
C SER A 29 1.67 10.44 -6.91
N CYS A 30 0.52 11.12 -7.05
CA CYS A 30 -0.73 10.73 -6.40
C CYS A 30 -1.12 9.29 -6.74
N VAL A 31 -1.22 8.96 -8.02
CA VAL A 31 -1.65 7.63 -8.46
C VAL A 31 -0.67 6.54 -8.03
N SER A 32 0.64 6.86 -8.07
CA SER A 32 1.69 5.96 -7.60
C SER A 32 1.54 5.65 -6.11
N ARG A 33 1.27 6.67 -5.27
CA ARG A 33 1.08 6.47 -3.83
C ARG A 33 -0.20 5.70 -3.51
N CYS A 34 -1.30 5.96 -4.22
CA CYS A 34 -2.53 5.17 -4.12
C CYS A 34 -2.29 3.70 -4.44
N TYR A 35 -1.61 3.38 -5.55
CA TYR A 35 -1.29 2.01 -5.94
C TYR A 35 -0.53 1.26 -4.85
N TYR A 36 0.54 1.85 -4.32
CA TYR A 36 1.34 1.18 -3.29
C TYR A 36 0.62 1.10 -1.94
N ALA A 37 -0.27 2.05 -1.60
CA ALA A 37 -1.11 1.91 -0.43
C ALA A 37 -2.04 0.68 -0.54
N MET A 38 -2.67 0.49 -1.69
CA MET A 38 -3.46 -0.71 -1.98
C MET A 38 -2.62 -1.99 -1.92
N PHE A 39 -1.41 -1.95 -2.49
CA PHE A 39 -0.48 -3.08 -2.46
C PHE A 39 -0.14 -3.53 -1.03
N PHE A 40 0.27 -2.61 -0.15
CA PHE A 40 0.59 -2.97 1.23
C PHE A 40 -0.63 -3.47 2.01
N MET A 41 -1.83 -2.95 1.72
CA MET A 41 -3.06 -3.46 2.35
C MET A 41 -3.42 -4.86 1.84
N ALA A 42 -3.20 -5.16 0.56
CA ALA A 42 -3.39 -6.50 0.02
C ALA A 42 -2.39 -7.50 0.64
N GLU A 43 -1.12 -7.12 0.76
CA GLU A 43 -0.10 -7.92 1.45
C GLU A 43 -0.46 -8.16 2.92
N ALA A 44 -0.92 -7.12 3.63
CA ALA A 44 -1.40 -7.23 5.00
C ALA A 44 -2.59 -8.19 5.11
N ALA A 45 -3.55 -8.13 4.18
CA ALA A 45 -4.70 -9.02 4.14
C ALA A 45 -4.28 -10.49 3.94
N LEU A 46 -3.34 -10.77 3.03
CA LEU A 46 -2.80 -12.12 2.82
C LEU A 46 -2.13 -12.67 4.09
N LEU A 47 -1.36 -11.84 4.78
CA LEU A 47 -0.71 -12.22 6.04
C LEU A 47 -1.73 -12.58 7.14
N THR A 48 -2.93 -11.98 7.16
CA THR A 48 -4.00 -12.40 8.12
C THR A 48 -4.47 -13.83 7.88
N LYS A 49 -4.21 -14.39 6.70
CA LYS A 49 -4.53 -15.76 6.30
C LYS A 49 -3.32 -16.70 6.34
N GLY A 50 -2.16 -16.23 6.82
CA GLY A 50 -0.92 -16.99 6.81
C GLY A 50 -0.33 -17.19 5.41
N LEU A 51 -0.77 -16.40 4.42
CA LEU A 51 -0.26 -16.43 3.06
C LEU A 51 0.80 -15.35 2.90
N THR A 52 1.88 -15.67 2.16
CA THR A 52 2.92 -14.71 1.78
C THR A 52 3.06 -14.66 0.27
N ALA A 53 3.33 -13.48 -0.26
CA ALA A 53 3.61 -13.27 -1.67
C ALA A 53 5.07 -12.87 -1.84
N SER A 54 5.81 -13.59 -2.68
CA SER A 54 7.23 -13.32 -2.94
C SER A 54 7.47 -12.27 -4.02
N SER A 55 6.42 -11.71 -4.63
CA SER A 55 6.51 -10.72 -5.69
C SER A 55 5.27 -9.83 -5.76
N HIS A 56 5.40 -8.65 -6.40
CA HIS A 56 4.26 -7.78 -6.70
C HIS A 56 3.14 -8.53 -7.43
N LYS A 57 3.51 -9.37 -8.40
CA LYS A 57 2.54 -10.20 -9.13
C LYS A 57 1.85 -11.20 -8.21
N GLY A 58 2.57 -11.83 -7.29
CA GLY A 58 1.98 -12.79 -6.35
C GLY A 58 1.05 -12.18 -5.29
N VAL A 59 1.05 -10.86 -5.11
CA VAL A 59 0.02 -10.17 -4.29
C VAL A 59 -1.26 -9.95 -5.09
N ILE A 60 -1.15 -9.83 -6.42
CA ILE A 60 -2.23 -9.39 -7.31
C ILE A 60 -2.86 -10.58 -8.07
N SER A 61 -2.14 -11.68 -8.26
CA SER A 61 -2.52 -12.87 -9.02
C SER A 61 -2.44 -14.13 -8.17
#